data_AF-A0A9Y2JTC7-F1
#
_entry.id   AF-A0A9Y2JTC7-F1
#
_cell.length_a   1.000
_cell.length_b   1.000
_cell.length_c   1.000
_cell.angle_alpha   90.00
_cell.angle_beta   90.00
_cell.angle_gamma   90.00
#
_symmetry.space_group_name_H-M   'P 1'
#
loop_
_entity.id
_entity.type
_entity.pdbx_description
1 polymer ?
#
loop_
_entity_poly.entity_id
_entity_poly.type
_entity_poly.pdbx_seq_one_letter_code
_entity_poly.pdbx_strand_id
1 'polypeptide(L)'
;MAEHVDPAKVRTDLRQYVELIDLFVSGAIGAPEFETRYLALAKADEAIRDQAAYDVLQWLFGDVDEYFDDPDESPEERAKAAELLRGQARDALAKLIRF
;
A
#
# COMPACT_ATOMS: atom_id res chain seq x y z
N MET A 1 -13.51 2.26 -19.34
CA MET A 1 -13.62 0.82 -19.05
C MET A 1 -12.78 0.57 -17.82
N ALA A 2 -13.41 0.24 -16.70
CA ALA A 2 -12.69 -0.01 -15.45
C ALA A 2 -12.05 -1.40 -15.56
N GLU A 3 -10.72 -1.44 -15.57
CA GLU A 3 -9.95 -2.69 -15.58
C GLU A 3 -10.14 -3.34 -14.21
N HIS A 4 -11.06 -4.29 -14.14
CA HIS A 4 -11.26 -5.11 -12.95
C HIS A 4 -10.06 -6.06 -12.89
N VAL A 5 -9.16 -5.83 -11.93
CA VAL A 5 -7.98 -6.67 -11.70
C VAL A 5 -8.46 -8.10 -11.40
N ASP A 6 -8.08 -9.07 -12.24
CA ASP A 6 -8.38 -10.48 -11.99
C ASP A 6 -7.59 -10.97 -10.76
N PRO A 7 -8.23 -11.31 -9.63
CA PRO A 7 -7.54 -11.77 -8.41
C PRO A 7 -6.88 -13.15 -8.59
N ALA A 8 -7.09 -13.80 -9.74
CA ALA A 8 -6.49 -15.09 -10.09
C ALA A 8 -5.07 -14.99 -10.66
N LYS A 9 -4.62 -13.80 -11.10
CA LYS A 9 -3.24 -13.60 -11.59
C LYS A 9 -2.27 -13.16 -10.51
N VAL A 10 -2.76 -12.53 -9.46
CA VAL A 10 -1.92 -12.11 -8.32
C VAL A 10 -1.50 -13.35 -7.55
N ARG A 11 -0.19 -13.52 -7.38
CA ARG A 11 0.37 -14.58 -6.55
C ARG A 11 -0.28 -14.59 -5.17
N THR A 12 -0.60 -15.77 -4.65
CA THR A 12 -1.25 -15.93 -3.35
C THR A 12 -0.49 -15.21 -2.23
N ASP A 13 0.84 -15.18 -2.30
CA ASP A 13 1.70 -14.50 -1.32
C ASP A 13 1.62 -12.96 -1.37
N LEU A 14 1.11 -12.37 -2.46
CA LEU A 14 0.93 -10.92 -2.62
C LEU A 14 -0.52 -10.48 -2.38
N ARG A 15 -1.46 -11.42 -2.31
CA ARG A 15 -2.89 -11.12 -2.25
C ARG A 15 -3.24 -10.16 -1.12
N GLN A 16 -2.74 -10.41 0.08
CA GLN A 16 -3.05 -9.59 1.25
C GLN A 16 -2.55 -8.15 1.10
N TYR A 17 -1.38 -7.95 0.49
CA TYR A 17 -0.86 -6.62 0.18
C TYR A 17 -1.67 -5.94 -0.91
N VAL A 18 -1.97 -6.64 -2.01
CA VAL A 18 -2.77 -6.11 -3.11
C VAL A 18 -4.15 -5.68 -2.63
N GLU A 19 -4.84 -6.51 -1.86
CA GLU A 19 -6.15 -6.20 -1.27
C GLU A 19 -6.07 -4.98 -0.34
N LEU A 20 -5.07 -4.89 0.53
CA LEU A 20 -4.90 -3.76 1.44
C LEU A 20 -4.60 -2.46 0.70
N ILE A 21 -3.70 -2.50 -0.29
CA ILE A 21 -3.32 -1.35 -1.10
C ILE A 21 -4.50 -0.89 -1.95
N ASP A 22 -5.28 -1.80 -2.53
CA ASP A 22 -6.48 -1.47 -3.31
C ASP A 22 -7.55 -0.77 -2.45
N LEU A 23 -7.78 -1.23 -1.22
CA LEU A 23 -8.69 -0.56 -0.28
C LEU A 23 -8.26 0.90 0.00
N PHE A 24 -6.96 1.16 0.13
CA PHE A 24 -6.45 2.50 0.37
C PHE A 24 -6.52 3.39 -0.88
N VAL A 25 -6.16 2.84 -2.04
CA VAL A 25 -6.18 3.55 -3.33
C VAL A 25 -7.60 3.89 -3.78
N SER A 26 -8.57 3.01 -3.50
CA SER A 26 -10.00 3.24 -3.77
C SER A 26 -10.66 4.20 -2.78
N GLY A 27 -9.96 4.55 -1.68
CA GLY A 27 -10.48 5.43 -0.63
C GLY A 27 -11.43 4.73 0.34
N ALA A 28 -11.51 3.40 0.33
CA ALA A 28 -12.29 2.63 1.30
C ALA A 28 -11.70 2.73 2.72
N ILE A 29 -10.39 2.95 2.83
CA ILE A 29 -9.69 3.24 4.09
C ILE A 29 -8.83 4.51 3.99
N GLY A 30 -8.63 5.18 5.12
CA GLY A 30 -7.76 6.36 5.24
C GLY A 30 -6.28 6.00 5.39
N ALA A 31 -5.40 7.00 5.26
CA ALA A 31 -3.95 6.82 5.39
C ALA A 31 -3.52 6.29 6.79
N PRO A 32 -4.07 6.77 7.93
CA PRO A 32 -3.70 6.22 9.24
C PRO A 32 -4.07 4.75 9.43
N GLU A 33 -5.23 4.34 8.89
CA GLU A 33 -5.65 2.93 8.93
C GLU A 33 -4.76 2.07 8.02
N PHE A 34 -4.48 2.57 6.80
CA PHE A 34 -3.60 1.89 5.86
C PHE A 34 -2.21 1.66 6.44
N GLU A 35 -1.59 2.70 7.01
CA GLU A 35 -0.28 2.62 7.67
C GLU A 35 -0.27 1.54 8.75
N THR A 36 -1.19 1.62 9.70
CA THR A 36 -1.31 0.66 10.80
C THR A 36 -1.42 -0.78 10.29
N ARG A 37 -2.29 -1.01 9.30
CA ARG A 37 -2.55 -2.35 8.75
C ARG A 37 -1.39 -2.85 7.90
N TYR A 38 -0.73 -1.98 7.16
CA TYR A 38 0.41 -2.34 6.31
C TYR A 38 1.62 -2.73 7.16
N LEU A 39 1.95 -1.93 8.18
CA LEU A 39 3.04 -2.23 9.10
C LEU A 39 2.78 -3.52 9.89
N ALA A 40 1.53 -3.77 10.29
CA ALA A 40 1.15 -5.01 10.95
C ALA A 40 1.29 -6.22 10.01
N LEU A 41 0.88 -6.09 8.74
CA LEU A 41 1.05 -7.13 7.74
C LEU A 41 2.52 -7.42 7.49
N ALA A 42 3.34 -6.39 7.26
CA ALA A 42 4.78 -6.52 7.04
C ALA A 42 5.52 -7.19 8.22
N LYS A 43 5.11 -6.90 9.46
CA LYS A 43 5.69 -7.55 10.65
C LYS A 43 5.34 -9.03 10.78
N ALA A 44 4.16 -9.43 10.32
CA ALA A 44 3.67 -10.81 10.38
C ALA A 44 4.05 -11.64 9.16
N ASP A 45 4.67 -11.02 8.15
CA ASP A 45 4.92 -11.62 6.86
C ASP A 45 6.24 -12.41 6.84
N GLU A 46 6.11 -13.73 6.93
CA GLU A 46 7.25 -14.66 6.86
C GLU A 46 7.46 -15.25 5.45
N ALA A 47 6.71 -14.77 4.44
CA ALA A 47 6.75 -15.38 3.12
C ALA A 47 8.01 -15.00 2.33
N ILE A 48 8.69 -16.01 1.77
CA ILE A 48 9.83 -15.83 0.89
C ILE A 48 9.31 -15.54 -0.53
N ARG A 49 9.65 -14.36 -1.06
CA ARG A 49 9.22 -13.90 -2.38
C ARG A 49 10.41 -13.67 -3.30
N ASP A 50 10.13 -13.59 -4.60
CA ASP A 50 11.11 -13.14 -5.56
C ASP A 50 11.54 -11.70 -5.28
N GLN A 51 12.81 -11.41 -5.54
CA GLN A 51 13.44 -10.12 -5.22
C GLN A 51 12.64 -8.94 -5.77
N ALA A 52 12.13 -9.04 -7.00
CA ALA A 52 11.38 -7.96 -7.64
C ALA A 52 10.08 -7.60 -6.91
N ALA A 53 9.37 -8.59 -6.37
CA ALA A 53 8.15 -8.34 -5.60
C ALA A 53 8.48 -7.80 -4.21
N TYR A 54 9.51 -8.35 -3.56
CA TYR A 54 10.03 -7.85 -2.29
C TYR A 54 10.47 -6.38 -2.39
N ASP A 55 11.20 -6.00 -3.43
CA ASP A 55 11.69 -4.63 -3.63
C ASP A 55 10.55 -3.63 -3.75
N VAL A 56 9.44 -4.00 -4.40
CA VAL A 56 8.25 -3.13 -4.49
C VAL A 56 7.59 -2.96 -3.13
N LEU A 57 7.44 -4.04 -2.36
CA LEU A 57 6.87 -3.99 -1.01
C LEU A 57 7.77 -3.22 -0.05
N GLN A 58 9.09 -3.37 -0.15
CA GLN A 58 10.04 -2.65 0.69
C GLN A 58 10.11 -1.16 0.36
N TRP A 59 9.99 -0.81 -0.91
CA TRP A 59 9.89 0.59 -1.32
C TRP A 59 8.65 1.25 -0.72
N LEU A 60 7.47 0.63 -0.88
CA LEU A 60 6.24 1.13 -0.29
C LEU A 60 6.28 1.13 1.24
N PHE A 61 6.94 0.14 1.86
CA PHE A 61 7.13 0.11 3.32
C PHE A 61 7.87 1.36 3.80
N GLY A 62 8.92 1.79 3.09
CA GLY A 62 9.63 3.03 3.44
C GLY A 62 8.73 4.27 3.39
N ASP A 63 7.91 4.37 2.35
CA ASP A 63 6.94 5.48 2.21
C ASP A 63 5.87 5.45 3.32
N VAL A 64 5.44 4.25 3.73
CA VAL A 64 4.48 4.05 4.82
C VAL A 64 5.10 4.35 6.19
N ASP A 65 6.34 3.94 6.43
CA ASP A 65 7.05 4.18 7.70
C ASP A 65 7.43 5.66 7.88
N GLU A 66 7.62 6.39 6.76
CA GLU A 66 7.83 7.84 6.77
C GLU A 66 6.52 8.65 6.94
N TYR A 67 5.37 8.05 6.64
CA TYR A 67 4.09 8.72 6.84
C TYR A 67 3.84 8.96 8.34
N PHE A 68 3.56 10.22 8.67
CA PHE A 68 3.23 10.64 10.03
C PHE A 68 1.97 11.50 10.00
N ASP A 69 0.91 11.07 10.70
CA ASP A 69 -0.28 11.89 10.92
C ASP A 69 -0.02 12.83 12.11
N ASP A 70 0.54 14.01 11.82
CA ASP A 70 0.83 15.00 12.85
C ASP A 70 -0.48 15.72 13.28
N PRO A 71 -0.90 15.61 14.55
CA PRO A 71 -2.11 16.28 15.03
C PRO A 71 -1.98 17.81 15.07
N ASP A 72 -0.75 18.35 15.12
CA ASP A 72 -0.47 19.78 15.11
C ASP A 72 -0.42 20.36 13.68
N GLU A 73 -0.37 19.51 12.64
CA GLU A 73 -0.49 19.94 11.25
C GLU A 73 -1.91 20.40 10.89
N SER A 74 -1.99 21.26 9.87
CA SER A 74 -3.29 21.68 9.34
C SER A 74 -3.99 20.49 8.66
N PRO A 75 -5.33 20.47 8.61
CA PRO A 75 -6.06 19.45 7.86
C PRO A 75 -5.65 19.35 6.39
N GLU A 76 -5.19 20.46 5.80
CA GLU A 76 -4.72 20.52 4.40
C GLU A 76 -3.37 19.82 4.22
N GLU A 77 -2.40 20.03 5.12
CA GLU A 77 -1.10 19.33 5.05
C GLU A 77 -1.27 17.83 5.32
N ARG A 78 -2.09 17.44 6.30
CA ARG A 78 -2.42 16.02 6.52
C ARG A 78 -3.08 15.37 5.30
N ALA A 79 -4.02 16.07 4.66
CA ALA A 79 -4.67 15.57 3.44
C ALA A 79 -3.66 15.41 2.30
N LYS A 80 -2.72 16.35 2.15
CA LYS A 80 -1.65 16.30 1.15
C LYS A 80 -0.66 15.16 1.40
N ALA A 81 -0.28 14.90 2.66
CA ALA A 81 0.53 13.75 3.04
C ALA A 81 -0.20 12.42 2.71
N ALA A 82 -1.49 12.32 3.05
CA ALA A 82 -2.31 11.17 2.72
C ALA A 82 -2.45 10.95 1.19
N GLU A 83 -2.60 12.02 0.41
CA GLU A 83 -2.67 11.96 -1.05
C GLU A 83 -1.33 11.53 -1.67
N LEU A 84 -0.20 12.01 -1.13
CA LEU A 84 1.14 11.57 -1.55
C LEU A 84 1.31 10.06 -1.35
N LEU A 85 1.00 9.58 -0.14
CA LEU A 85 1.04 8.16 0.20
C LEU A 85 0.11 7.34 -0.71
N ARG A 86 -1.08 7.86 -1.02
CA ARG A 86 -2.02 7.22 -1.96
C ARG A 86 -1.46 7.13 -3.38
N GLY A 87 -0.70 8.12 -3.82
CA GLY A 87 0.05 8.09 -5.08
C GLY A 87 1.09 6.96 -5.11
N GLN A 88 1.94 6.88 -4.09
CA GLN A 88 2.95 5.83 -3.94
C GLN A 88 2.32 4.43 -3.89
N ALA A 89 1.24 4.28 -3.12
CA ALA A 89 0.47 3.04 -3.02
C ALA A 89 -0.11 2.62 -4.37
N ARG A 90 -0.62 3.56 -5.18
CA ARG A 90 -1.11 3.28 -6.54
C ARG A 90 -0.01 2.78 -7.47
N ASP A 91 1.17 3.40 -7.40
CA ASP A 91 2.32 2.99 -8.20
C ASP A 91 2.84 1.60 -7.79
N ALA A 92 2.84 1.30 -6.49
CA ALA A 92 3.17 -0.03 -5.98
C ALA A 92 2.14 -1.07 -6.47
N LEU A 93 0.84 -0.78 -6.37
CA LEU A 93 -0.24 -1.67 -6.85
C LEU A 93 -0.06 -2.02 -8.32
N ALA A 94 0.17 -1.00 -9.16
CA ALA A 94 0.36 -1.19 -10.60
C ALA A 94 1.58 -2.06 -10.95
N LYS A 95 2.61 -2.08 -10.09
CA LYS A 95 3.77 -2.98 -10.22
C LYS A 95 3.41 -4.38 -9.72
N LEU A 96 2.71 -4.49 -8.58
CA LEU A 96 2.38 -5.76 -7.94
C LEU A 96 1.45 -6.65 -8.79
N ILE A 97 0.50 -6.06 -9.51
CA ILE A 97 -0.43 -6.79 -10.39
C ILE A 97 0.21 -7.31 -11.68
N ARG A 98 1.48 -6.95 -11.94
CA ARG A 98 2.24 -7.39 -13.13
C ARG A 98 3.13 -8.61 -12.85
N PHE A 99 3.25 -9.03 -11.59
CA PHE A 99 3.90 -10.28 -11.18
C PHE A 99 2.90 -11.44 -11.23
#